data_AF-A0AB39TFE4-F1
#
_entry.id   AF-A0AB39TFE4-F1
#
_cell.length_a   1.000
_cell.length_b   1.000
_cell.length_c   1.000
_cell.angle_alpha   90.00
_cell.angle_beta   90.00
_cell.angle_gamma   90.00
#
_symmetry.space_group_name_H-M   'P 1'
#
loop_
_entity.id
_entity.type
_entity.pdbx_description
1 polymer ?
#
loop_
_entity_poly.entity_id
_entity_poly.type
_entity_poly.pdbx_seq_one_letter_code
_entity_poly.pdbx_strand_id
1 'polypeptide(L)' 'MSRRRALEARRARTPDPHTQASLVAAIAEAVRDRDERVLRRLLARFAEQAAIADLPALRDAIDTTGQHGDRPPETR' A
#
# COMPACT_ATOMS: atom_id res chain seq x y z
N MET A 1 -26.38 20.66 14.50
CA MET A 1 -24.99 20.25 14.16
C MET A 1 -24.40 19.52 15.37
N SER A 2 -23.76 18.35 15.23
CA SER A 2 -22.66 17.83 16.11
C SER A 2 -22.70 16.38 16.60
N ARG A 3 -23.72 15.55 16.32
CA ARG A 3 -23.60 14.09 16.60
C ARG A 3 -22.85 13.29 15.52
N ARG A 4 -22.86 13.76 14.26
CA ARG A 4 -22.14 13.09 13.14
C ARG A 4 -20.60 13.25 13.24
N ARG A 5 -20.09 14.44 13.61
CA ARG A 5 -18.65 14.70 13.77
C ARG A 5 -17.98 13.84 14.86
N ALA A 6 -18.71 13.52 15.93
CA ALA A 6 -18.16 12.72 17.03
C ALA A 6 -17.95 11.23 16.66
N LEU A 7 -18.72 10.71 15.70
CA LEU A 7 -18.56 9.36 15.17
C LEU A 7 -17.39 9.26 14.18
N GLU A 8 -17.15 10.28 13.36
CA GLU A 8 -15.97 10.37 12.48
C GLU A 8 -14.67 10.49 13.29
N ALA A 9 -14.66 11.32 14.35
CA ALA A 9 -13.50 11.45 15.23
C ALA A 9 -13.17 10.17 16.01
N ARG A 10 -14.17 9.32 16.31
CA ARG A 10 -13.94 8.00 16.94
C ARG A 10 -13.43 6.96 15.96
N ARG A 11 -13.85 7.00 14.69
CA ARG A 11 -13.29 6.16 13.62
C ARG A 11 -11.83 6.50 13.28
N ALA A 12 -11.44 7.77 13.38
CA ALA A 12 -10.07 8.21 13.17
C ALA A 12 -9.08 7.77 14.28
N ARG A 13 -9.57 7.34 15.45
CA ARG A 13 -8.73 7.07 16.64
C ARG A 13 -8.47 5.60 16.90
N THR A 14 -9.27 4.71 16.32
CA THR A 14 -8.88 3.30 16.17
C THR A 14 -7.97 3.25 14.96
N PRO A 15 -6.65 3.01 15.11
CA PRO A 15 -5.79 2.79 13.96
C PRO A 15 -6.46 1.68 13.15
N ASP A 16 -6.80 1.97 11.90
CA ASP A 16 -7.40 0.97 11.05
C ASP A 16 -6.44 -0.24 11.07
N PRO A 17 -6.92 -1.44 11.45
CA PRO A 17 -6.06 -2.61 11.59
C PRO A 17 -5.44 -3.04 10.25
N HIS A 18 -5.76 -2.32 9.16
CA HIS A 18 -5.21 -2.50 7.82
C HIS A 18 -4.35 -1.33 7.35
N THR A 19 -4.06 -0.32 8.18
CA THR A 19 -3.04 0.69 7.84
C THR A 19 -1.63 0.08 7.85
N GLN A 20 -0.75 0.64 7.01
CA GLN A 20 0.67 0.28 6.98
C GLN A 20 1.35 0.46 8.34
N ALA A 21 0.97 1.50 9.11
CA ALA A 21 1.50 1.74 10.46
C ALA A 21 1.13 0.62 11.45
N SER A 22 -0.11 0.11 11.39
CA SER A 22 -0.55 -1.04 12.18
C SER A 22 0.21 -2.31 11.81
N LEU A 23 0.54 -2.50 10.52
CA LEU A 23 1.32 -3.65 10.05
C LEU A 23 2.77 -3.60 10.52
N VAL A 24 3.42 -2.43 10.47
CA VAL A 24 4.79 -2.24 10.97
C VAL A 24 4.88 -2.51 12.47
N ALA A 25 3.89 -2.04 13.25
CA ALA A 25 3.83 -2.34 14.68
C ALA A 25 3.69 -3.85 14.96
N ALA A 26 2.83 -4.55 14.22
CA ALA A 26 2.67 -6.00 14.37
C ALA A 26 3.94 -6.80 14.02
N ILE A 27 4.74 -6.33 13.05
CA ILE A 27 6.03 -6.93 12.71
C ILE A 27 7.02 -6.77 13.87
N ALA A 28 7.09 -5.58 14.46
CA ALA A 28 7.98 -5.31 15.60
C ALA A 28 7.64 -6.21 16.81
N GLU A 29 6.35 -6.43 17.08
CA GLU A 29 5.92 -7.36 18.14
C GLU A 29 6.23 -8.82 17.80
N ALA A 30 6.01 -9.27 16.57
CA ALA A 30 6.37 -10.64 16.16
C ALA A 30 7.88 -10.92 16.27
N VAL A 31 8.73 -9.92 16.01
CA VAL A 31 10.19 -10.00 16.24
C VAL A 31 10.52 -10.09 17.72
N ARG A 32 9.87 -9.26 18.56
CA ARG A 32 10.03 -9.27 20.02
C ARG A 32 9.67 -10.63 20.60
N ASP A 33 8.56 -11.21 20.14
CA ASP A 33 8.04 -12.50 20.60
C ASP A 33 8.73 -13.71 19.96
N ARG A 34 9.64 -13.47 19.00
CA ARG A 34 10.31 -14.49 18.19
C ARG A 34 9.33 -15.44 17.48
N ASP A 35 8.15 -14.94 17.12
CA ASP A 35 7.16 -15.72 16.36
C ASP A 35 7.47 -15.65 14.87
N GLU A 36 8.29 -16.58 14.40
CA GLU A 36 8.69 -16.65 12.99
C GLU A 36 7.51 -16.87 12.03
N ARG A 37 6.47 -17.60 12.46
CA ARG A 37 5.33 -17.92 11.58
C ARG A 37 4.51 -16.66 11.33
N VAL A 38 4.25 -15.90 12.38
CA VAL A 38 3.56 -14.62 12.29
C VAL A 38 4.42 -13.62 11.52
N LEU A 39 5.73 -13.54 11.80
CA LEU A 39 6.65 -12.66 11.09
C LEU A 39 6.65 -12.92 9.58
N ARG A 40 6.76 -14.18 9.13
CA ARG A 40 6.72 -14.54 7.70
C ARG A 40 5.42 -14.09 7.03
N ARG A 41 4.28 -14.29 7.70
CA ARG A 41 2.96 -13.87 7.18
C ARG A 41 2.85 -12.35 7.06
N LEU A 42 3.32 -11.61 8.07
CA LEU A 42 3.26 -10.15 8.07
C LEU A 42 4.20 -9.54 7.03
N LEU A 43 5.39 -10.11 6.83
CA LEU A 43 6.32 -9.68 5.78
C LEU A 43 5.77 -9.92 4.37
N ALA A 44 5.12 -11.07 4.13
CA ALA A 44 4.45 -11.33 2.86
C ALA A 44 3.36 -10.29 2.57
N ARG A 45 2.54 -9.96 3.58
CA ARG A 45 1.50 -8.93 3.46
C ARG A 45 2.08 -7.53 3.23
N PHE A 46 3.22 -7.21 3.85
CA PHE A 46 3.89 -5.93 3.64
C PHE A 46 4.43 -5.80 2.22
N ALA A 47 5.04 -6.87 1.69
CA ALA A 47 5.51 -6.90 0.31
C ALA A 47 4.35 -6.77 -0.70
N GLU A 48 3.21 -7.42 -0.43
CA GLU A 48 2.01 -7.28 -1.24
C GLU A 48 1.50 -5.82 -1.27
N GLN A 49 1.46 -5.14 -0.11
CA GLN A 49 1.08 -3.73 -0.06
C GLN A 49 2.06 -2.81 -0.80
N ALA A 50 3.36 -3.07 -0.72
CA ALA A 50 4.37 -2.32 -1.44
C ALA A 50 4.24 -2.52 -2.96
N ALA A 51 4.07 -3.76 -3.41
CA ALA A 51 3.87 -4.07 -4.82
C ALA A 51 2.60 -3.44 -5.39
N ILE A 52 1.50 -3.39 -4.60
CA ILE A 52 0.27 -2.68 -4.99
C ILE A 52 0.51 -1.17 -5.10
N ALA A 53 1.34 -0.59 -4.22
CA ALA A 53 1.69 0.83 -4.28
C ALA A 53 2.54 1.18 -5.51
N ASP A 54 3.36 0.25 -5.99
CA ASP A 54 4.19 0.42 -7.19
C ASP A 54 3.44 0.08 -8.50
N LEU A 55 2.29 -0.60 -8.42
CA LEU A 55 1.50 -1.00 -9.59
C LEU A 55 1.04 0.20 -10.47
N PRO A 56 0.61 1.35 -9.91
CA PRO A 56 0.33 2.55 -10.71
C PRO A 56 1.56 3.03 -11.48
N ALA A 57 2.73 3.08 -10.85
CA ALA A 57 3.97 3.50 -11.51
C ALA A 57 4.38 2.52 -12.62
N LEU A 58 4.18 1.21 -12.41
CA LEU A 58 4.39 0.19 -13.43
C LEU A 58 3.42 0.36 -14.60
N ARG A 59 2.14 0.63 -14.32
CA ARG A 59 1.15 0.90 -15.36
C ARG A 59 1.51 2.15 -16.18
N ASP A 60 1.87 3.24 -15.51
CA ASP A 60 2.28 4.48 -16.17
C ASP A 60 3.50 4.25 -17.06
N ALA A 61 4.46 3.42 -16.63
CA ALA A 61 5.63 3.05 -17.44
C ALA A 61 5.24 2.23 -18.68
N ILE A 62 4.32 1.28 -18.55
CA ILE A 62 3.79 0.49 -19.68
C ILE A 62 3.02 1.40 -20.66
N ASP A 63 2.13 2.25 -20.15
CA ASP A 63 1.32 3.19 -20.94
C ASP A 63 2.22 4.23 -21.65
N THR A 64 3.31 4.67 -21.01
CA THR A 64 4.33 5.53 -21.64
C THR A 64 5.06 4.80 -22.76
N THR A 65 5.40 3.52 -22.55
CA THR A 65 6.08 2.70 -23.57
C THR A 65 5.19 2.44 -24.78
N GLY A 66 3.88 2.24 -24.57
CA GLY A 66 2.89 2.08 -25.65
C GLY A 66 2.71 3.34 -26.50
N GLN A 67 2.74 4.53 -25.89
CA GLN A 67 2.63 5.80 -26.62
C GLN A 67 3.84 6.13 -27.50
N HIS A 68 5.00 5.53 -27.25
CA HIS A 68 6.18 5.66 -28.10
C HIS A 68 6.15 4.75 -29.34
N GLY A 69 5.24 3.78 -29.42
CA GLY A 69 5.12 2.85 -30.54
C GLY A 69 4.29 3.36 -31.73
N ASP A 70 3.41 4.34 -31.51
CA ASP A 70 2.39 4.76 -32.50
C ASP A 70 2.66 6.12 -33.18
N ARG A 71 3.83 6.74 -32.96
CA ARG A 71 4.21 7.93 -33.72
C ARG A 71 4.94 7.50 -35.00
N PRO A 72 4.30 7.45 -36.19
CA PRO A 72 5.05 7.28 -37.41
C PRO A 72 6.08 8.41 -37.50
N PRO A 73 7.32 8.14 -37.98
CA PRO A 73 8.26 9.21 -38.22
C PRO A 73 7.62 10.18 -39.20
N GLU A 74 7.44 11.44 -38.78
CA GLU A 74 7.11 12.52 -39.71
C GLU A 74 8.32 12.67 -40.64
N THR A 75 8.25 12.00 -41.79
CA THR A 75 9.19 12.16 -42.89
C THR A 75 9.06 13.59 -43.38
N ARG A 76 10.06 14.42 -43.11
CA ARG A 76 10.25 15.73 -43.72
C ARG A 76 11.30 15.65 -44.81
#